data_AF-A0A212SX06-F1
#
_entry.id   AF-A0A212SX06-F1
#
_cell.length_a   1.000
_cell.length_b   1.000
_cell.length_c   1.000
_cell.angle_alpha   90.00
_cell.angle_beta   90.00
_cell.angle_gamma   90.00
#
_symmetry.space_group_name_H-M   'P 1'
#
loop_
_entity.id
_entity.type
_entity.pdbx_description
1 polymer ?
#
loop_
_entity_poly.entity_id
_entity_poly.type
_entity_poly.pdbx_seq_one_letter_code
_entity_poly.pdbx_strand_id
1 'polypeptide(L)'
;MPNPFKITAARAEDIVTLGAWAHEESWNPGLHDGGVFFATDPGGFLFGRLDGEPVTSVSVVRYGSAYGFLGFYLTRPHLRPAPP
;
A
#
# COMPACT_ATOMS: atom_id res chain seq x y z
N MET A 1 -2.76 1.89 -26.87
CA MET A 1 -1.90 2.84 -26.13
C MET A 1 -1.37 2.10 -24.92
N PRO A 2 -0.11 2.25 -24.51
CA PRO A 2 0.37 1.59 -23.30
C PRO A 2 -0.42 2.14 -22.11
N ASN A 3 -1.00 1.23 -21.33
CA ASN A 3 -1.84 1.54 -20.17
C ASN A 3 -1.03 2.36 -19.15
N PRO A 4 -1.42 3.61 -18.84
CA PRO A 4 -0.58 4.47 -18.03
C PRO A 4 -0.58 4.00 -16.58
N PHE A 5 0.56 3.50 -16.13
CA PHE A 5 0.82 3.33 -14.70
C PHE A 5 0.84 4.70 -14.02
N LYS A 6 0.11 4.86 -12.91
CA LYS A 6 0.05 6.11 -12.14
C LYS A 6 0.29 5.85 -10.67
N ILE A 7 1.02 6.75 -10.02
CA ILE A 7 1.18 6.75 -8.57
C ILE A 7 0.23 7.79 -7.99
N THR A 8 -0.57 7.40 -6.99
CA THR A 8 -1.51 8.30 -6.30
C THR A 8 -1.40 8.11 -4.79
N ALA A 9 -1.70 9.16 -4.01
CA ALA A 9 -1.94 9.01 -2.58
C ALA A 9 -3.13 8.07 -2.33
N ALA A 10 -3.09 7.34 -1.22
CA ALA A 10 -4.17 6.43 -0.84
C ALA A 10 -5.46 7.17 -0.46
N ARG A 11 -6.57 6.51 -0.75
CA ARG A 11 -7.91 6.83 -0.25
C ARG A 11 -8.26 5.87 0.89
N ALA A 12 -9.32 6.19 1.64
CA ALA A 12 -9.81 5.31 2.70
C ALA A 12 -10.15 3.89 2.20
N GLU A 13 -10.72 3.77 0.99
CA GLU A 13 -11.00 2.48 0.34
C GLU A 13 -9.73 1.66 0.08
N ASP A 14 -8.63 2.32 -0.27
CA ASP A 14 -7.36 1.65 -0.56
C ASP A 14 -6.76 1.00 0.70
N ILE A 15 -7.02 1.55 1.89
CA ILE A 15 -6.56 0.98 3.16
C ILE A 15 -7.26 -0.35 3.46
N VAL A 16 -8.54 -0.47 3.11
CA VAL A 16 -9.29 -1.73 3.22
C VAL A 16 -8.72 -2.78 2.26
N THR A 17 -8.47 -2.38 1.01
CA THR A 17 -7.82 -3.22 0.00
C THR A 17 -6.45 -3.71 0.47
N LEU A 18 -5.67 -2.83 1.09
CA LEU A 18 -4.33 -3.14 1.58
C LEU A 18 -4.34 -4.17 2.70
N GLY A 19 -5.28 -4.06 3.64
CA GLY A 19 -5.47 -5.04 4.71
C GLY A 19 -5.80 -6.43 4.15
N ALA A 20 -6.67 -6.50 3.14
CA ALA A 20 -6.97 -7.76 2.46
C ALA A 20 -5.73 -8.36 1.78
N TRP A 21 -4.93 -7.55 1.09
CA TRP A 21 -3.70 -8.01 0.45
C TRP A 21 -2.67 -8.54 1.46
N ALA A 22 -2.46 -7.82 2.57
CA ALA A 22 -1.56 -8.25 3.61
C ALA A 22 -2.01 -9.56 4.28
N HIS A 23 -3.33 -9.77 4.41
CA HIS A 23 -3.89 -11.04 4.87
C HIS A 23 -3.62 -12.18 3.88
N GLU A 24 -3.84 -11.96 2.58
CA GLU A 24 -3.55 -12.94 1.52
C GLU A 24 -2.07 -13.35 1.49
N GLU A 25 -1.16 -12.41 1.76
CA GLU A 25 0.28 -12.68 1.88
C GLU A 25 0.69 -13.28 3.24
N SER A 26 -0.27 -13.52 4.14
CA SER A 26 -0.04 -14.04 5.50
C SER A 26 0.88 -13.16 6.37
N TRP A 27 0.90 -11.84 6.13
CA TRP A 27 1.73 -10.90 6.91
C TRP A 27 1.21 -10.65 8.34
N ASN A 28 -0.03 -11.06 8.63
CA ASN A 28 -0.67 -10.92 9.94
C ASN A 28 -0.61 -9.49 10.55
N PRO A 29 -1.02 -8.43 9.81
CA PRO A 29 -1.13 -7.10 10.40
C PRO A 29 -2.23 -7.05 11.46
N GLY A 30 -2.11 -6.15 12.42
CA GLY A 30 -3.18 -5.84 13.36
C GLY A 30 -4.42 -5.29 12.65
N LEU A 31 -5.60 -5.61 13.16
CA LEU A 31 -6.90 -5.22 12.57
C LEU A 31 -7.04 -3.70 12.34
N HIS A 32 -6.35 -2.90 13.14
CA HIS A 32 -6.42 -1.44 13.10
C HIS A 32 -5.16 -0.79 12.53
N ASP A 33 -4.15 -1.56 12.14
CA ASP A 33 -2.85 -1.03 11.71
C ASP A 33 -3.03 -0.05 10.55
N GLY A 34 -3.73 -0.46 9.49
CA GLY A 34 -3.97 0.40 8.33
C GLY A 34 -4.64 1.73 8.69
N GLY A 35 -5.67 1.69 9.56
CA GLY A 35 -6.38 2.89 9.99
C GLY A 35 -5.52 3.82 10.86
N VAL A 36 -4.77 3.27 11.82
CA VAL A 36 -3.90 4.05 12.72
C VAL A 36 -2.75 4.68 11.96
N PHE A 37 -2.09 3.92 11.07
CA PHE A 37 -1.01 4.44 10.24
C PHE A 37 -1.52 5.51 9.26
N PHE A 38 -2.67 5.31 8.61
CA PHE A 38 -3.25 6.29 7.70
C PHE A 38 -3.66 7.58 8.42
N ALA A 39 -4.22 7.49 9.64
CA ALA A 39 -4.53 8.66 10.45
C ALA A 39 -3.28 9.42 10.92
N THR A 40 -2.16 8.71 11.12
CA THR A 40 -0.87 9.32 11.52
C THR A 40 -0.29 10.18 10.40
N ASP A 41 -0.34 9.68 9.16
CA ASP A 41 0.12 10.39 7.97
C ASP A 41 -0.73 10.01 6.75
N PRO A 42 -1.80 10.78 6.44
CA PRO A 42 -2.65 10.50 5.28
C PRO A 42 -1.91 10.58 3.94
N GLY A 43 -0.78 11.30 3.89
CA GLY A 43 0.08 11.39 2.71
C GLY A 43 1.14 10.29 2.63
N GLY A 44 1.29 9.49 3.70
CA GLY A 44 2.33 8.47 3.82
C GLY A 44 2.03 7.20 3.02
N PHE A 45 0.84 7.04 2.44
CA PHE A 45 0.46 5.86 1.67
C PHE A 45 0.38 6.17 0.19
N LEU A 46 1.09 5.39 -0.62
CA LEU A 46 1.11 5.51 -2.08
C LEU A 46 0.66 4.20 -2.73
N PHE A 47 -0.15 4.34 -3.77
CA PHE A 47 -0.62 3.24 -4.60
C PHE A 47 -0.17 3.41 -6.04
N GLY A 48 0.37 2.34 -6.62
CA GLY A 48 0.57 2.22 -8.05
C GLY A 48 -0.68 1.63 -8.70
N ARG A 49 -1.16 2.29 -9.75
CA ARG A 49 -2.39 1.96 -10.45
C ARG A 49 -2.13 1.66 -11.92
N LEU A 50 -2.60 0.51 -12.39
CA LEU A 50 -2.67 0.17 -13.81
C LEU A 50 -4.12 0.32 -14.26
N ASP A 51 -4.38 1.18 -15.24
CA ASP A 51 -5.75 1.47 -15.72
C ASP A 51 -6.72 1.96 -14.64
N GLY A 52 -6.18 2.63 -13.62
CA GLY A 52 -6.96 3.09 -12.47
C GLY A 52 -7.09 2.04 -11.35
N GLU A 53 -6.85 0.77 -11.65
CA GLU A 53 -6.91 -0.32 -10.69
C GLU A 53 -5.65 -0.35 -9.81
N PRO A 54 -5.78 -0.43 -8.47
CA PRO A 54 -4.63 -0.53 -7.58
C PRO A 54 -3.96 -1.90 -7.74
N VAL A 55 -2.65 -1.91 -7.97
CA VAL A 55 -1.87 -3.14 -8.20
C VAL A 55 -0.62 -3.27 -7.33
N THR A 56 -0.21 -2.20 -6.67
CA THR A 56 0.94 -2.17 -5.76
C THR A 56 0.80 -1.03 -4.76
N SER A 57 1.44 -1.17 -3.61
CA SER A 57 1.42 -0.17 -2.55
C SER A 57 2.78 -0.04 -1.86
N VAL A 58 2.97 1.10 -1.22
CA VAL A 58 3.99 1.32 -0.20
C VAL A 58 3.45 2.31 0.83
N SER A 59 3.73 2.08 2.11
CA SER A 59 3.51 3.08 3.16
C SER A 59 4.85 3.57 3.69
N VAL A 60 5.08 4.87 3.68
CA VAL A 60 6.20 5.56 4.33
C VAL A 60 5.60 6.61 5.26
N VAL A 61 5.29 6.20 6.49
CA VAL A 61 4.55 6.98 7.48
C VAL A 61 5.51 7.72 8.37
N ARG A 62 5.36 9.04 8.49
CA ARG A 62 6.22 9.88 9.32
C ARG A 62 5.72 10.00 10.76
N TYR A 63 6.63 9.82 11.72
CA TYR A 63 6.41 10.10 13.15
C TYR A 63 7.23 11.31 13.58
N GLY A 64 6.61 12.50 13.61
CA GLY A 64 7.32 13.74 13.92
C GLY A 64 8.35 14.11 12.84
N SER A 65 9.46 14.76 13.18
CA SER A 65 10.46 15.18 12.17
C SER A 65 11.65 14.22 12.04
N ALA A 66 11.75 13.21 12.90
CA ALA A 66 12.98 12.42 13.07
C ALA A 66 12.82 10.93 12.70
N TYR A 67 11.59 10.41 12.63
CA TYR A 67 11.35 8.98 12.43
C TYR A 67 10.33 8.74 11.31
N GLY A 68 10.52 7.63 10.61
CA GLY A 68 9.59 7.13 9.62
C GLY A 68 9.51 5.60 9.67
N PHE A 69 8.36 5.06 9.35
CA PHE A 69 8.12 3.63 9.22
C PHE A 69 7.79 3.29 7.77
N LEU A 70 8.51 2.32 7.21
CA LEU A 70 8.20 1.76 5.90
C LEU A 70 7.52 0.41 6.10
N GLY A 71 6.38 0.23 5.44
CA GLY A 71 5.57 -0.98 5.49
C GLY A 71 4.69 -1.11 4.26
N PHE A 72 3.84 -2.14 4.25
CA PHE A 72 2.84 -2.37 3.20
C PHE A 72 3.42 -2.29 1.77
N TYR A 73 4.69 -2.68 1.63
CA TYR A 73 5.43 -2.65 0.37
C TYR A 73 5.17 -3.94 -0.40
N LEU A 74 4.10 -3.97 -1.18
CA LEU A 74 3.65 -5.19 -1.83
C LEU A 74 3.05 -4.89 -3.20
N THR A 75 3.27 -5.83 -4.14
CA THR A 75 2.70 -5.81 -5.49
C THR A 75 1.85 -7.04 -5.67
N ARG A 76 0.73 -7.00 -6.39
CA ARG A 76 -0.11 -8.20 -6.58
C ARG A 76 0.71 -9.37 -7.18
N PRO A 77 0.52 -10.63 -6.73
CA PRO A 77 1.33 -11.77 -7.15
C PRO A 77 1.45 -11.95 -8.66
N HIS A 78 0.36 -11.76 -9.41
CA HIS A 78 0.31 -11.92 -10.87
C HIS A 78 1.16 -10.90 -11.66
N LEU A 79 1.69 -9.87 -11.00
CA LEU A 79 2.57 -8.85 -11.59
C LEU A 79 4.01 -8.95 -11.07
N ARG A 80 4.30 -9.91 -10.20
CA ARG A 80 5.67 -10.18 -9.76
C ARG A 80 6.36 -11.08 -10.80
N PRO A 81 7.68 -10.99 -10.98
CA PRO A 81 8.44 -12.01 -11.67
C PRO A 81 8.17 -13.39 -11.04
N ALA A 82 8.24 -14.45 -11.84
CA ALA A 82 8.20 -15.80 -11.31
C ALA A 82 9.31 -15.97 -10.25
N PRO A 83 9.03 -16.71 -9.16
CA PRO A 83 10.08 -17.03 -8.20
C PRO A 83 11.24 -17.76 -8.94
N PRO A 84 12.49 -17.54 -8.51
CA PRO A 84 13.64 -18.25 -9.06
C PRO A 84 13.53 -19.77 -8.87
#